data_AF-A0A1Y3N764-F1
#
_entry.id   AF-A0A1Y3N764-F1
#
_cell.length_a   1.000
_cell.length_b   1.000
_cell.length_c   1.000
_cell.angle_alpha   90.00
_cell.angle_beta   90.00
_cell.angle_gamma   90.00
#
_symmetry.space_group_name_H-M   'P 1'
#
loop_
_entity.id
_entity.type
_entity.pdbx_description
1 polymer ?
#
loop_
_entity_poly.entity_id
_entity_poly.type
_entity_poly.pdbx_seq_one_letter_code
_entity_poly.pdbx_strand_id
1 'polypeptide(L)'
;IHLACMNGNLEIVKLFVELLNSDIECRDSNGYTPLYAAYINQRSNVIKYLIGKGCNDMPLSNASHKNYKYTPLHLACYNNNLDMIRFLLEKGLNINTTDCN
;
A
#
# COMPACT_ATOMS: atom_id res chain seq x y z
N ILE A 1 4.00 -5.09 -11.98
CA ILE A 1 3.33 -3.90 -11.40
C ILE A 1 4.12 -3.28 -10.23
N HIS A 2 4.80 -4.06 -9.39
CA HIS A 2 5.59 -3.57 -8.22
C HIS A 2 6.56 -2.43 -8.54
N LEU A 3 7.40 -2.55 -9.57
CA LEU A 3 8.36 -1.49 -9.94
C LEU A 3 7.67 -0.17 -10.32
N ALA A 4 6.51 -0.23 -10.99
CA ALA A 4 5.74 0.96 -11.32
C ALA A 4 5.15 1.61 -10.06
N CYS A 5 4.71 0.79 -9.10
CA CYS A 5 4.23 1.24 -7.80
C CYS A 5 5.35 1.86 -6.95
N MET A 6 6.56 1.29 -6.97
CA MET A 6 7.73 1.83 -6.27
C MET A 6 8.15 3.19 -6.82
N ASN A 7 8.17 3.35 -8.15
CA ASN A 7 8.55 4.60 -8.79
C ASN A 7 7.44 5.68 -8.70
N GLY A 8 6.20 5.29 -8.38
CA GLY A 8 5.08 6.23 -8.34
C GLY A 8 4.48 6.55 -9.70
N ASN A 9 4.76 5.72 -10.71
CA ASN A 9 4.33 5.94 -12.09
C ASN A 9 2.86 5.52 -12.26
N LEU A 10 1.94 6.40 -11.85
CA LEU A 10 0.50 6.14 -11.85
C LEU A 10 -0.03 5.71 -13.22
N GLU A 11 0.44 6.32 -14.31
CA GLU A 11 -0.02 5.98 -15.67
C GLU A 11 0.32 4.54 -16.06
N ILE A 12 1.52 4.06 -15.68
CA ILE A 12 1.93 2.68 -15.91
C ILE A 12 1.11 1.73 -15.02
N VAL A 13 0.83 2.13 -13.77
CA VAL A 13 -0.02 1.34 -12.87
C VAL A 13 -1.44 1.21 -13.43
N LYS A 14 -2.04 2.31 -13.91
CA LYS A 14 -3.36 2.29 -14.57
C LYS A 14 -3.35 1.35 -15.76
N LEU A 15 -2.33 1.43 -16.61
CA LEU A 15 -2.19 0.55 -17.76
C LEU A 15 -2.13 -0.92 -17.35
N PHE A 16 -1.37 -1.27 -16.30
CA PHE A 16 -1.33 -2.65 -15.80
C PHE A 16 -2.69 -3.13 -15.25
N VAL A 17 -3.39 -2.29 -14.50
CA VAL A 17 -4.66 -2.65 -13.85
C VAL A 17 -5.81 -2.70 -14.85
N GLU A 18 -5.89 -1.75 -15.78
CA GLU A 18 -7.04 -1.56 -16.67
C GLU A 18 -6.92 -2.30 -18.01
N LEU A 19 -5.71 -2.37 -18.59
CA LEU A 19 -5.51 -3.00 -19.91
C LEU A 19 -5.04 -4.44 -19.80
N LEU A 20 -4.27 -4.76 -18.77
CA LEU A 20 -3.65 -6.09 -18.61
C LEU A 20 -4.35 -6.95 -17.56
N ASN A 21 -5.44 -6.46 -16.94
CA ASN A 21 -6.14 -7.12 -15.84
C ASN A 21 -5.18 -7.71 -14.80
N SER A 22 -4.09 -6.97 -14.51
CA SER A 22 -3.06 -7.45 -13.60
C SER A 22 -3.64 -7.62 -12.21
N ASP A 23 -3.31 -8.73 -11.55
CA ASP A 23 -3.67 -8.95 -10.15
C ASP A 23 -3.00 -7.88 -9.26
N ILE A 24 -3.84 -7.06 -8.63
CA ILE A 24 -3.42 -5.95 -7.76
C ILE A 24 -2.95 -6.43 -6.39
N GLU A 25 -3.21 -7.69 -6.04
CA GLU A 25 -2.80 -8.32 -4.78
C GLU A 25 -1.64 -9.33 -4.98
N CYS A 26 -1.03 -9.33 -6.16
CA CYS A 26 0.09 -10.23 -6.46
C CYS A 26 1.28 -9.99 -5.53
N ARG A 27 1.86 -11.08 -5.00
CA ARG A 27 3.03 -11.02 -4.11
C ARG A 27 4.33 -11.18 -4.88
N ASP A 28 5.32 -10.34 -4.57
CA ASP A 28 6.67 -10.50 -5.09
C ASP A 28 7.41 -11.66 -4.39
N SER A 29 8.68 -11.87 -4.77
CA SER A 29 9.56 -12.90 -4.18
C SER A 29 9.75 -12.76 -2.67
N ASN A 30 9.46 -11.59 -2.11
CA ASN A 30 9.60 -11.26 -0.70
C ASN A 30 8.25 -11.30 0.03
N GLY A 31 7.17 -11.67 -0.67
CA GLY A 31 5.82 -11.73 -0.14
C GLY A 31 5.10 -10.38 -0.14
N TYR A 32 5.65 -9.35 -0.79
CA TYR A 32 5.09 -8.00 -0.77
C TYR A 32 4.09 -7.76 -1.89
N THR A 33 3.02 -7.06 -1.55
CA THR A 33 2.02 -6.60 -2.51
C THR A 33 2.50 -5.34 -3.25
N PRO A 34 1.93 -5.02 -4.42
CA PRO A 34 2.25 -3.78 -5.14
C PRO A 34 1.87 -2.55 -4.30
N LEU A 35 0.80 -2.68 -3.50
CA LEU A 35 0.37 -1.68 -2.54
C LEU A 35 1.43 -1.42 -1.47
N TYR A 36 2.06 -2.46 -0.91
CA TYR A 36 3.19 -2.30 0.01
C TYR A 36 4.33 -1.51 -0.64
N ALA A 37 4.70 -1.87 -1.87
CA ALA A 37 5.76 -1.23 -2.61
C ALA A 37 5.48 0.29 -2.80
N ALA A 38 4.21 0.66 -2.99
CA ALA A 38 3.79 2.06 -3.05
C ALA A 38 3.87 2.76 -1.68
N TYR A 39 3.52 2.09 -0.58
CA TYR A 39 3.59 2.63 0.79
C TYR A 39 5.03 2.92 1.23
N ILE A 40 5.95 1.97 1.08
CA ILE A 40 7.34 2.14 1.49
C ILE A 40 8.03 3.28 0.72
N ASN A 41 7.59 3.52 -0.53
CA ASN A 41 8.11 4.59 -1.38
C ASN A 41 7.25 5.86 -1.32
N GLN A 42 6.27 5.94 -0.41
CA GLN A 42 5.44 7.12 -0.16
C GLN A 42 4.69 7.63 -1.41
N ARG A 43 4.27 6.72 -2.28
CA ARG A 43 3.61 7.06 -3.55
C ARG A 43 2.11 7.26 -3.36
N SER A 44 1.73 8.32 -2.66
CA SER A 44 0.34 8.65 -2.29
C SER A 44 -0.66 8.52 -3.45
N ASN A 45 -0.33 8.98 -4.65
CA ASN A 45 -1.21 8.92 -5.82
C ASN A 45 -1.50 7.48 -6.27
N VAL A 46 -0.47 6.63 -6.27
CA VAL A 46 -0.60 5.21 -6.61
C VAL A 46 -1.39 4.48 -5.53
N ILE A 47 -1.12 4.79 -4.27
CA ILE A 47 -1.83 4.15 -3.15
C ILE A 47 -3.33 4.47 -3.20
N LYS A 48 -3.69 5.75 -3.38
CA LYS A 48 -5.10 6.19 -3.52
C LYS A 48 -5.78 5.47 -4.68
N TYR A 49 -5.09 5.30 -5.81
CA TYR A 49 -5.62 4.60 -6.97
C TYR A 49 -5.86 3.10 -6.70
N LEU A 50 -4.86 2.39 -6.14
CA LEU A 50 -4.96 0.96 -5.85
C LEU A 50 -6.07 0.67 -4.81
N ILE A 51 -6.17 1.48 -3.74
CA ILE A 51 -7.27 1.38 -2.77
C ILE A 51 -8.61 1.69 -3.44
N GLY A 52 -8.66 2.69 -4.32
CA GLY A 52 -9.86 3.02 -5.10
C GLY A 52 -10.32 1.89 -6.03
N LYS A 53 -9.40 1.03 -6.48
CA LYS A 53 -9.70 -0.18 -7.28
C LYS A 53 -10.09 -1.39 -6.42
N GLY A 54 -10.17 -1.25 -5.10
CA GLY A 54 -10.56 -2.32 -4.19
C GLY A 54 -9.41 -3.18 -3.69
N CYS A 55 -8.15 -2.75 -3.84
CA CYS A 55 -7.03 -3.41 -3.18
C CYS A 55 -7.14 -3.19 -1.68
N ASN A 56 -7.47 -4.25 -0.95
CA ASN A 56 -7.68 -4.22 0.49
C ASN A 56 -6.56 -4.93 1.27
N ASP A 57 -5.62 -5.58 0.58
CA ASP A 57 -4.47 -6.23 1.22
C ASP A 57 -3.53 -5.18 1.83
N MET A 58 -3.84 -4.82 3.08
CA MET A 58 -3.02 -3.94 3.90
C MET A 58 -1.69 -4.63 4.15
N PRO A 59 -0.54 -3.97 3.90
CA PRO A 59 0.72 -4.56 4.28
C PRO A 59 0.76 -4.77 5.79
N LEU A 60 0.68 -6.02 6.22
CA LEU A 60 0.70 -6.41 7.64
C LEU A 60 2.07 -6.92 8.08
N SER A 61 3.07 -6.97 7.20
CA SER A 61 4.39 -7.47 7.56
C SER A 61 5.48 -6.78 6.75
N ASN A 62 6.47 -6.23 7.44
CA ASN A 62 7.79 -6.22 6.83
C ASN A 62 8.29 -7.68 6.80
N ALA A 63 9.01 -8.08 5.76
CA ALA A 63 9.70 -9.38 5.79
C ALA A 63 11.01 -9.28 6.60
N SER A 64 11.46 -8.06 6.94
CA SER A 64 12.74 -7.79 7.62
C SER A 64 12.67 -7.83 9.15
N HIS A 65 11.51 -7.58 9.76
CA HIS A 65 11.27 -7.69 11.19
C HIS A 65 9.99 -8.49 11.41
N LYS A 66 10.11 -9.81 11.33
CA LYS A 66 9.03 -10.79 11.55
C LYS A 66 8.14 -10.56 12.80
N ASN A 67 8.51 -9.62 13.67
CA ASN A 67 7.82 -9.28 14.91
C ASN A 67 7.05 -7.95 14.86
N TYR A 68 7.19 -7.10 13.84
CA TYR A 68 6.47 -5.80 13.79
C TYR A 68 5.50 -5.74 12.61
N LYS A 69 4.21 -5.66 12.93
CA LYS A 69 3.11 -5.49 11.96
C LYS A 69 2.82 -4.00 11.78
N TYR A 70 3.53 -3.35 10.86
CA TYR A 70 3.25 -1.95 10.54
C TYR A 70 1.99 -1.82 9.69
N THR A 71 0.95 -1.23 10.25
CA THR A 71 -0.22 -0.85 9.44
C THR A 71 0.13 0.32 8.51
N PRO A 72 -0.59 0.50 7.39
CA PRO A 72 -0.48 1.69 6.56
C PRO A 72 -0.58 3.02 7.27
N LEU A 73 -1.34 3.07 8.36
CA LEU A 73 -1.42 4.26 9.19
C LEU A 73 -0.09 4.52 9.91
N HIS A 74 0.57 3.49 10.46
CA HIS A 74 1.91 3.64 11.04
C HIS A 74 2.91 4.17 10.01
N LEU A 75 2.89 3.64 8.78
CA LEU A 75 3.78 4.10 7.72
C LEU A 75 3.47 5.55 7.28
N ALA A 76 2.20 5.92 7.22
CA ALA A 76 1.79 7.29 6.90
C ALA A 76 2.18 8.28 8.01
N CYS A 77 2.06 7.88 9.28
CA CYS A 77 2.50 8.64 10.45
C CYS A 77 4.02 8.78 10.51
N TYR A 78 4.76 7.69 10.30
CA TYR A 78 6.24 7.69 10.27
C TYR A 78 6.77 8.67 9.21
N ASN A 79 6.10 8.73 8.07
CA ASN A 79 6.48 9.62 6.96
C ASN A 79 5.86 11.02 7.06
N ASN A 80 5.14 11.34 8.14
CA ASN A 80 4.47 12.63 8.35
C ASN A 80 3.53 13.05 7.19
N ASN A 81 2.91 12.08 6.53
CA ASN A 81 2.09 12.31 5.34
C ASN A 81 0.61 12.50 5.72
N LEU A 82 0.28 13.73 6.13
CA LEU A 82 -1.05 14.11 6.64
C LEU A 82 -2.18 13.84 5.64
N ASP A 83 -1.96 14.07 4.35
CA ASP A 83 -2.96 13.81 3.31
C ASP A 83 -3.29 12.32 3.20
N MET A 84 -2.27 11.49 3.38
CA MET A 84 -2.44 10.04 3.36
C MET A 84 -3.15 9.56 4.62
N ILE A 85 -2.81 10.11 5.79
CA ILE A 85 -3.51 9.83 7.05
C ILE A 85 -5.01 10.15 6.91
N ARG A 86 -5.35 11.35 6.42
CA ARG A 86 -6.75 11.74 6.18
C ARG A 86 -7.46 10.79 5.24
N PHE A 87 -6.83 10.44 4.12
CA PHE A 87 -7.40 9.50 3.16
C PHE A 87 -7.65 8.10 3.75
N LEU A 88 -6.73 7.59 4.57
CA LEU A 88 -6.87 6.29 5.23
C LEU A 88 -8.01 6.30 6.27
N LEU A 89 -8.13 7.39 7.02
CA LEU A 89 -9.21 7.59 7.98
C LEU A 89 -10.58 7.68 7.29
N GLU A 90 -10.68 8.43 6.18
CA GLU A 90 -11.90 8.55 5.38
C GLU A 90 -12.34 7.22 4.76
N LYS A 91 -11.38 6.37 4.38
CA LYS A 91 -11.67 5.04 3.84
C LYS A 91 -12.12 4.02 4.89
N GLY A 92 -12.21 4.42 6.16
CA GLY A 92 -12.65 3.55 7.24
C GLY A 92 -11.71 2.38 7.47
N LEU A 93 -10.44 2.51 7.08
CA LEU A 93 -9.43 1.49 7.36
C LEU A 93 -9.35 1.34 8.87
N ASN A 94 -9.69 0.14 9.31
CA ASN A 94 -9.93 -0.17 10.71
C ASN A 94 -8.63 0.07 11.48
N ILE A 95 -8.53 1.25 12.10
CA ILE A 95 -7.40 1.71 12.93
C ILE A 95 -7.14 0.71 14.08
N ASN A 96 -8.12 -0.16 14.35
CA ASN A 96 -8.13 -1.20 15.37
C ASN A 96 -7.49 -2.53 14.94
N THR A 97 -6.70 -2.63 13.87
CA THR A 97 -5.75 -3.76 13.80
C THR A 97 -4.68 -3.50 14.85
N THR A 98 -5.02 -3.93 16.06
CA THR A 98 -4.28 -3.84 17.30
C THR A 98 -2.79 -4.05 17.04
N ASP A 99 -2.01 -3.11 17.55
CA ASP A 99 -0.63 -3.31 17.96
C ASP A 99 -0.61 -4.51 18.92
N CYS A 100 -0.53 -5.72 18.36
CA CYS A 100 -0.27 -6.92 19.14
C CYS A 100 1.25 -6.97 19.34
N ASN A 101 1.66 -6.25 20.39
CA ASN A 101 2.88 -6.47 21.16
C ASN A 101 3.06 -7.96 21.50
#